data_AF-A0A9P5QZL8-F1
#
_entry.id   AF-A0A9P5QZL8-F1
#
_cell.length_a   1.000
_cell.length_b   1.000
_cell.length_c   1.000
_cell.angle_alpha   90.00
_cell.angle_beta   90.00
_cell.angle_gamma   90.00
#
_symmetry.space_group_name_H-M   'P 1'
#
loop_
_entity.id
_entity.type
_entity.pdbx_description
1 polymer ?
#
loop_
_entity_poly.entity_id
_entity_poly.type
_entity_poly.pdbx_seq_one_letter_code
_entity_poly.pdbx_strand_id
1 'polypeptide(L)'
;MTENRISLFCLVDGLPSTRAFPIKATFADTVGDLKDLIKTNQTPAFDDITPDQLTLWRVSIQVVSANKHKPILLNEIDSPTELDPTDDLSDVFEETPSKKTIHIIVQRPSPGEIWREHVKRIEDKLLAPGSFYRDKLIRFVRGDQSFPTTDGPLGGLPFVVARATSTAQSDRPTLLFLDLPESPELQNPHSTADDALDRARRPETLLLPLFGVSGCGKTRTAIEMLCKNWGFYFNASITDWGSNDLTDLLVSVQQMQRYQHRDLNSNTQVHLLALALVLGRVITLQHCLDITEHEGMTFACKDWMVLQVACRTLGFDDLLTELFTLLANVIRLHDVNINVMRDFVQTRFSELRQRLLRLAPNQHMGERILLVIDEAQNLGKDDCGAFLSQQRPGGSQGQDTSGDIMRPVLSPFVHGLYQSLAARSQFCVIPCGTGLSIHELGWLQDSAPVTKDYEDQLRPFTTFKGWDSLKQVQNYLALVRSSLPDEQARRTFDTRVPGEAVSELFARLRGRFRPIVTAIERMICARNGHSDWRKAIQDTEEMLTSIDRRFYGKGNIPYDIDRMLRQ
;
A
#
# COMPACT_ATOMS: atom_id res chain seq x y z
N MET A 1 17.61 28.49 56.14
CA MET A 1 16.92 27.25 55.78
C MET A 1 17.89 26.44 54.95
N THR A 2 18.33 25.28 55.44
CA THR A 2 19.18 24.38 54.67
C THR A 2 18.32 23.74 53.59
N GLU A 3 18.59 24.06 52.32
CA GLU A 3 17.96 23.36 51.20
C GLU A 3 18.19 21.86 51.36
N ASN A 4 17.11 21.09 51.52
CA ASN A 4 17.16 19.66 51.74
C ASN A 4 17.44 18.99 50.38
N ARG A 5 18.71 19.00 49.98
CA ARG A 5 19.18 18.52 48.68
C ARG A 5 19.39 17.01 48.71
N ILE A 6 18.94 16.34 47.66
CA ILE A 6 19.12 14.92 47.43
C ILE A 6 20.09 14.71 46.24
N SER A 7 20.98 13.73 46.36
CA SER A 7 21.89 13.34 45.28
C SER A 7 21.57 11.92 44.85
N LEU A 8 20.97 11.80 43.67
CA LEU A 8 20.54 10.52 43.10
C LEU A 8 21.53 10.07 42.04
N PHE A 9 21.88 8.80 42.05
CA PHE A 9 22.66 8.19 40.98
C PHE A 9 21.70 7.48 40.02
N CYS A 10 21.69 7.95 38.79
CA CYS A 10 20.85 7.45 37.72
C CYS A 10 21.68 6.60 36.76
N LEU A 11 21.06 5.61 36.13
CA LEU A 11 21.67 4.80 35.07
C LEU A 11 20.63 4.56 33.98
N VAL A 12 21.03 4.70 32.72
CA VAL A 12 20.15 4.32 31.60
C VAL A 12 20.09 2.80 31.50
N ASP A 13 18.88 2.26 31.35
CA ASP A 13 18.64 0.81 31.21
C ASP A 13 19.57 0.17 30.16
N GLY A 14 20.13 -0.99 30.49
CA GLY A 14 21.07 -1.74 29.65
C GLY A 14 22.50 -1.22 29.61
N LEU A 15 22.83 -0.12 30.30
CA LEU A 15 24.21 0.35 30.42
C LEU A 15 24.94 -0.27 31.62
N PRO A 16 26.28 -0.38 31.59
CA PRO A 16 27.05 -0.81 32.75
C PRO A 16 27.10 0.28 33.83
N SER A 17 27.24 -0.11 35.10
CA SER A 17 27.28 0.82 36.24
C SER A 17 28.39 1.88 36.18
N THR A 18 29.45 1.69 35.38
CA THR A 18 30.44 2.75 35.08
C THR A 18 29.86 3.97 34.37
N ARG A 19 28.67 3.85 33.76
CA ARG A 19 27.96 4.93 33.06
C ARG A 19 26.92 5.61 33.96
N ALA A 20 26.83 5.24 35.24
CA ALA A 20 25.94 5.90 36.17
C ALA A 20 26.35 7.37 36.35
N PHE A 21 25.37 8.26 36.43
CA PHE A 21 25.57 9.71 36.52
C PHE A 21 24.78 10.31 37.69
N PRO A 22 25.32 11.34 38.36
CA PRO A 22 24.63 11.98 39.47
C PRO A 22 23.66 13.05 38.97
N ILE A 23 22.49 13.09 39.59
CA ILE A 23 21.52 14.19 39.51
C ILE A 23 21.36 14.79 40.90
N LYS A 24 21.40 16.12 40.97
CA LYS A 24 21.14 16.88 42.19
C LYS A 24 19.74 17.47 42.08
N ALA A 25 18.90 17.17 43.05
CA ALA A 25 17.53 17.65 43.15
C ALA A 25 17.24 18.08 44.59
N THR A 26 16.03 18.55 44.86
CA THR A 26 15.50 18.79 46.20
C THR A 26 14.39 17.80 46.52
N PHE A 27 14.13 17.55 47.80
CA PHE A 27 13.01 16.68 48.19
C PHE A 27 11.62 17.24 47.82
N ALA A 28 11.54 18.54 47.51
CA ALA A 28 10.32 19.20 47.05
C ALA A 28 10.18 19.19 45.52
N ASP A 29 11.20 18.72 44.79
CA ASP A 29 11.10 18.53 43.35
C ASP A 29 10.20 17.30 43.10
N THR A 30 9.42 17.35 42.03
CA THR A 30 8.62 16.22 41.57
C THR A 30 9.46 15.23 40.76
N VAL A 31 8.94 14.02 40.55
CA VAL A 31 9.50 13.09 39.56
C VAL A 31 9.50 13.70 38.15
N GLY A 32 8.51 14.55 37.81
CA GLY A 32 8.48 15.33 36.58
C GLY A 32 9.70 16.25 36.44
N ASP A 33 9.99 17.06 37.47
CA ASP A 33 11.17 17.92 37.50
C ASP A 33 12.47 17.11 37.38
N LEU A 34 12.49 15.91 37.98
CA LEU A 34 13.62 15.01 37.88
C LEU A 34 13.85 14.52 36.43
N LYS A 35 12.79 14.26 35.66
CA LYS A 35 12.91 13.90 34.23
C LYS A 35 13.53 15.04 33.42
N ASP A 36 13.17 16.29 33.71
CA ASP A 36 13.76 17.48 33.08
C ASP A 36 15.25 17.63 33.41
N LEU A 37 15.62 17.42 34.68
CA LEU A 37 17.00 17.44 35.13
C LEU A 37 17.85 16.35 34.46
N ILE A 38 17.31 15.13 34.34
CA ILE A 38 17.96 14.00 33.67
C ILE A 38 18.20 14.33 32.19
N LYS A 39 17.19 14.84 31.48
CA LYS A 39 17.32 15.24 30.07
C LYS A 39 18.42 16.28 29.89
N THR A 40 18.38 17.34 30.69
CA THR A 40 19.37 18.43 30.64
C THR A 40 20.78 17.94 30.93
N ASN A 41 20.94 17.03 31.90
CA ASN A 41 22.24 16.45 32.26
C ASN A 41 22.83 15.57 31.16
N GLN A 42 21.97 14.86 30.42
CA GLN A 42 22.38 13.90 29.39
C GLN A 42 22.39 14.48 27.97
N THR A 43 22.20 15.78 27.78
CA THR A 43 22.37 16.43 26.47
C THR A 43 23.78 16.18 25.89
N PRO A 44 23.90 15.75 24.62
CA PRO A 44 22.86 15.64 23.59
C PRO A 44 22.16 14.27 23.48
N ALA A 45 22.47 13.32 24.36
CA ALA A 45 22.01 11.92 24.25
C ALA A 45 20.49 11.72 24.39
N PHE A 46 19.76 12.70 24.94
CA PHE A 46 18.30 12.71 25.09
C PHE A 46 17.61 13.85 24.32
N ASP A 47 18.26 14.43 23.32
CA ASP A 47 17.67 15.52 22.53
C ASP A 47 16.47 15.06 21.68
N ASP A 48 16.41 13.76 21.34
CA ASP A 48 15.36 13.11 20.56
C ASP A 48 14.10 12.75 21.37
N ILE A 49 14.12 12.93 22.70
CA ILE A 49 13.08 12.47 23.62
C ILE A 49 12.55 13.66 24.43
N THR A 50 11.23 13.77 24.59
CA THR A 50 10.65 14.74 25.53
C THR A 50 10.64 14.18 26.96
N PRO A 51 10.82 15.00 28.00
CA PRO A 51 10.92 14.53 29.38
C PRO A 51 9.80 13.58 29.81
N ASP A 52 8.56 13.84 29.38
CA ASP A 52 7.37 13.03 29.64
C ASP A 52 7.46 11.60 29.11
N GLN A 53 8.29 11.35 28.09
CA GLN A 53 8.46 10.03 27.49
C GLN A 53 9.43 9.12 28.25
N LEU A 54 10.20 9.65 29.22
CA LEU A 54 11.10 8.83 30.05
C LEU A 54 10.30 8.14 31.16
N THR A 55 10.51 6.84 31.36
CA THR A 55 10.00 6.12 32.53
C THR A 55 11.13 5.98 33.56
N LEU A 56 10.87 6.41 34.80
CA LEU A 56 11.84 6.33 35.88
C LEU A 56 11.46 5.21 36.83
N TRP A 57 12.44 4.40 37.20
CA TRP A 57 12.26 3.27 38.11
C TRP A 57 13.14 3.46 39.34
N ARG A 58 12.53 3.49 40.54
CA ARG A 58 13.27 3.42 41.79
C ARG A 58 13.83 2.01 41.97
N VAL A 59 15.12 1.96 42.25
CA VAL A 59 15.90 0.74 42.49
C VAL A 59 16.91 0.97 43.62
N SER A 60 17.53 -0.10 44.10
CA SER A 60 18.64 -0.03 45.05
C SER A 60 19.73 -1.02 44.68
N ILE A 61 20.61 -0.62 43.75
CA ILE A 61 21.67 -1.49 43.22
C ILE A 61 23.04 -1.06 43.74
N GLN A 62 23.66 -1.89 44.57
CA GLN A 62 25.01 -1.64 45.07
C GLN A 62 26.05 -1.83 43.96
N VAL A 63 26.87 -0.80 43.73
CA VAL A 63 27.98 -0.84 42.76
C VAL A 63 29.19 -1.49 43.43
N VAL A 64 29.46 -2.75 43.10
CA VAL A 64 30.63 -3.50 43.56
C VAL A 64 31.59 -3.82 42.42
N SER A 65 32.81 -4.26 42.73
CA SER A 65 33.83 -4.54 41.72
C SER A 65 33.40 -5.61 40.70
N ALA A 66 32.57 -6.58 41.13
CA ALA A 66 32.16 -7.73 40.34
C ALA A 66 31.13 -7.42 39.23
N ASN A 67 30.33 -6.38 39.39
CA ASN A 67 29.27 -5.95 38.46
C ASN A 67 29.57 -4.60 37.79
N LYS A 68 30.77 -4.05 38.00
CA LYS A 68 31.19 -2.74 37.48
C LYS A 68 31.05 -2.61 35.95
N HIS A 69 31.38 -3.66 35.21
CA HIS A 69 31.39 -3.66 33.74
C HIS A 69 30.23 -4.42 33.10
N LYS A 70 29.33 -5.01 33.90
CA LYS A 70 28.17 -5.73 33.36
C LYS A 70 27.02 -4.76 33.10
N PRO A 71 26.35 -4.84 31.95
CA PRO A 71 25.06 -4.19 31.73
C PRO A 71 24.09 -4.54 32.85
N ILE A 72 23.35 -3.54 33.33
CA ILE A 72 22.24 -3.75 34.26
C ILE A 72 20.96 -3.62 33.44
N LEU A 73 20.18 -4.68 33.37
CA LEU A 73 18.92 -4.72 32.65
C LEU A 73 17.76 -4.64 33.65
N LEU A 74 16.79 -3.75 33.41
CA LEU A 74 15.65 -3.50 34.30
C LEU A 74 14.88 -4.78 34.67
N ASN A 75 14.71 -5.68 33.71
CA ASN A 75 14.02 -6.97 33.86
C ASN A 75 14.79 -8.02 34.66
N GLU A 76 16.07 -7.79 34.99
CA GLU A 76 16.86 -8.63 35.90
C GLU A 76 16.89 -8.08 37.33
N ILE A 77 16.24 -6.95 37.59
CA ILE A 77 16.19 -6.32 38.90
C ILE A 77 15.03 -6.90 39.71
N ASP A 78 15.31 -7.30 40.95
CA ASP A 78 14.27 -7.69 41.88
C ASP A 78 13.47 -6.44 42.32
N SER A 79 12.16 -6.45 42.05
CA SER A 79 11.19 -5.45 42.54
C SER A 79 11.50 -3.96 42.21
N PRO A 80 11.75 -3.58 40.94
CA PRO A 80 11.82 -2.17 40.57
C PRO A 80 10.43 -1.52 40.75
N THR A 81 10.39 -0.29 41.27
CA THR A 81 9.14 0.46 41.46
C THR A 81 9.08 1.59 40.43
N GLU A 82 8.06 1.58 39.57
CA GLU A 82 7.82 2.69 38.63
C GLU A 82 7.42 3.95 39.40
N LEU A 83 7.93 5.11 38.99
CA LEU A 83 7.68 6.39 39.65
C LEU A 83 6.66 7.22 38.87
N ASP A 84 5.63 7.72 39.56
CA ASP A 84 4.63 8.60 38.95
C ASP A 84 5.22 10.02 38.80
N PRO A 85 5.07 10.68 37.64
CA PRO A 85 5.53 12.06 37.44
C PRO A 85 5.03 13.06 38.49
N THR A 86 3.91 12.77 39.15
CA THR A 86 3.27 13.64 40.15
C THR A 86 3.75 13.41 41.58
N ASP A 87 4.53 12.36 41.83
CA ASP A 87 5.09 12.09 43.16
C ASP A 87 6.19 13.11 43.50
N ASP A 88 6.20 13.59 44.75
CA ASP A 88 7.32 14.37 45.29
C ASP A 88 8.49 13.43 45.61
N LEU A 89 9.72 13.89 45.44
CA LEU A 89 10.89 13.07 45.78
C LEU A 89 10.97 12.73 47.28
N SER A 90 10.30 13.49 48.16
CA SER A 90 10.11 13.13 49.58
C SER A 90 9.26 11.88 49.79
N ASP A 91 8.28 11.65 48.92
CA ASP A 91 7.39 10.49 49.01
C ASP A 91 8.08 9.24 48.46
N VAL A 92 8.95 9.42 47.47
CA VAL A 92 9.71 8.34 46.85
C VAL A 92 10.92 7.92 47.69
N PHE A 93 11.60 8.87 48.34
CA PHE A 93 12.83 8.63 49.12
C PHE A 93 12.67 9.11 50.57
N GLU A 94 12.10 8.25 51.43
CA GLU A 94 11.87 8.54 52.85
C GLU A 94 13.16 8.83 53.65
N GLU A 95 14.30 8.30 53.21
CA GLU A 95 15.62 8.50 53.83
C GLU A 95 16.66 8.97 52.82
N THR A 96 17.78 9.51 53.32
CA THR A 96 18.89 9.95 52.45
C THR A 96 19.43 8.75 51.66
N PRO A 97 19.45 8.81 50.31
CA PRO A 97 19.85 7.68 49.49
C PRO A 97 21.28 7.20 49.78
N SER A 98 21.47 5.88 49.78
CA SER A 98 22.73 5.26 50.19
C SER A 98 23.88 5.56 49.21
N LYS A 99 25.09 5.77 49.75
CA LYS A 99 26.28 6.00 48.92
C LYS A 99 26.65 4.74 48.13
N LYS A 100 27.20 4.94 46.92
CA LYS A 100 27.64 3.87 46.00
C LYS A 100 26.52 2.95 45.50
N THR A 101 25.31 3.49 45.46
CA THR A 101 24.11 2.78 45.01
C THR A 101 23.53 3.50 43.80
N ILE A 102 23.09 2.75 42.79
CA ILE A 102 22.22 3.29 41.73
C ILE A 102 20.81 3.32 42.31
N HIS A 103 20.19 4.49 42.24
CA HIS A 103 18.90 4.78 42.85
C HIS A 103 17.77 4.77 41.82
N ILE A 104 18.10 5.11 40.57
CA ILE A 104 17.13 5.24 39.50
C ILE A 104 17.64 4.57 38.23
N ILE A 105 16.81 3.72 37.64
CA ILE A 105 16.97 3.32 36.24
C ILE A 105 16.11 4.25 35.38
N VAL A 106 16.76 4.85 34.38
CA VAL A 106 16.12 5.68 33.36
C VAL A 106 15.83 4.77 32.17
N GLN A 107 14.56 4.43 31.98
CA GLN A 107 14.12 3.66 30.82
C GLN A 107 13.72 4.64 29.71
N ARG A 108 14.39 4.52 28.56
CA ARG A 108 13.94 5.20 27.34
C ARG A 108 12.67 4.50 26.85
N PRO A 109 11.71 5.23 26.26
CA PRO A 109 10.57 4.60 25.59
C PRO A 109 11.11 3.64 24.55
N SER A 110 10.57 2.43 24.50
CA SER A 110 11.01 1.46 23.51
C SER A 110 10.75 2.04 22.11
N PRO A 111 11.60 1.76 21.11
CA PRO A 111 11.36 2.19 19.73
C PRO A 111 9.95 1.80 19.23
N GLY A 112 9.35 0.75 19.78
CA GLY A 112 7.98 0.33 19.47
C GLY A 112 6.87 1.16 20.09
N GLU A 113 7.06 1.69 21.30
CA GLU A 113 6.10 2.63 21.90
C GLU A 113 6.09 3.95 21.14
N ILE A 114 7.27 4.45 20.77
CA ILE A 114 7.42 5.65 19.94
C ILE A 114 6.69 5.45 18.61
N TRP A 115 6.95 4.34 17.90
CA TRP A 115 6.29 4.03 16.63
C TRP A 115 4.76 3.97 16.78
N ARG A 116 4.25 3.23 17.78
CA ARG A 116 2.81 3.10 18.02
C ARG A 116 2.13 4.43 18.30
N GLU A 117 2.75 5.26 19.13
CA GLU A 117 2.22 6.58 19.48
C GLU A 117 2.20 7.52 18.28
N HIS A 118 3.24 7.52 17.44
CA HIS A 118 3.24 8.29 16.20
C HIS A 118 2.15 7.82 15.23
N VAL A 119 1.99 6.51 15.04
CA VAL A 119 0.90 5.96 14.19
C VAL A 119 -0.45 6.40 14.73
N LYS A 120 -0.69 6.29 16.04
CA LYS A 120 -1.94 6.72 16.67
C LYS A 120 -2.20 8.21 16.46
N ARG A 121 -1.20 9.08 16.65
CA ARG A 121 -1.33 10.53 16.38
C ARG A 121 -1.68 10.82 14.91
N ILE A 122 -1.14 10.05 13.97
CA ILE A 122 -1.47 10.16 12.55
C ILE A 122 -2.93 9.73 12.32
N GLU A 123 -3.36 8.60 12.88
CA GLU A 123 -4.75 8.14 12.83
C GLU A 123 -5.70 9.19 13.43
N ASP A 124 -5.42 9.73 14.61
CA ASP A 124 -6.24 10.75 15.26
C ASP A 124 -6.31 12.03 14.41
N LYS A 125 -5.17 12.48 13.85
CA LYS A 125 -5.11 13.67 12.98
C LYS A 125 -6.00 13.51 11.74
N LEU A 126 -5.93 12.34 11.09
CA LEU A 126 -6.56 12.13 9.80
C LEU A 126 -7.97 11.55 9.90
N LEU A 127 -8.28 10.74 10.91
CA LEU A 127 -9.44 9.84 10.93
C LEU A 127 -10.29 9.93 12.21
N ALA A 128 -9.99 10.84 13.14
CA ALA A 128 -10.86 11.09 14.30
C ALA A 128 -12.24 11.68 13.90
N PRO A 129 -13.26 11.58 14.77
CA PRO A 129 -14.55 12.23 14.57
C PRO A 129 -14.42 13.72 14.21
N GLY A 130 -15.04 14.14 13.10
CA GLY A 130 -14.99 15.51 12.59
C GLY A 130 -13.72 15.86 11.80
N SER A 131 -12.81 14.90 11.56
CA SER A 131 -11.68 15.11 10.66
C SER A 131 -12.14 15.14 9.20
N PHE A 132 -11.40 15.88 8.36
CA PHE A 132 -11.71 16.03 6.94
C PHE A 132 -11.80 14.68 6.21
N TYR A 133 -10.82 13.79 6.41
CA TYR A 133 -10.81 12.50 5.70
C TYR A 133 -11.86 11.54 6.25
N ARG A 134 -12.16 11.57 7.56
CA ARG A 134 -13.25 10.75 8.12
C ARG A 134 -14.59 11.13 7.51
N ASP A 135 -14.90 12.41 7.43
CA ASP A 135 -16.16 12.89 6.84
C ASP A 135 -16.30 12.47 5.37
N LYS A 136 -15.18 12.47 4.63
CA LYS A 136 -15.14 11.98 3.25
C LYS A 136 -15.38 10.47 3.17
N LEU A 137 -14.76 9.68 4.05
CA LEU A 137 -15.01 8.22 4.16
C LEU A 137 -16.47 7.93 4.49
N ILE A 138 -17.09 8.68 5.40
CA ILE A 138 -18.51 8.52 5.73
C ILE A 138 -19.38 8.76 4.50
N ARG A 139 -19.16 9.87 3.76
CA ARG A 139 -19.89 10.14 2.52
C ARG A 139 -19.69 9.07 1.46
N PHE A 140 -18.48 8.53 1.36
CA PHE A 140 -18.18 7.43 0.43
C PHE A 140 -18.93 6.16 0.80
N VAL A 141 -18.86 5.73 2.06
CA VAL A 141 -19.55 4.53 2.56
C VAL A 141 -21.07 4.66 2.44
N ARG A 142 -21.63 5.86 2.61
CA ARG A 142 -23.06 6.14 2.40
C ARG A 142 -23.49 6.15 0.93
N GLY A 143 -22.55 6.22 -0.01
CA GLY A 143 -22.85 6.44 -1.43
C GLY A 143 -23.28 7.88 -1.74
N ASP A 144 -23.01 8.84 -0.86
CA ASP A 144 -23.39 10.27 -1.02
C ASP A 144 -22.56 10.99 -2.10
N GLN A 145 -21.58 10.31 -2.69
CA GLN A 145 -20.72 10.87 -3.73
C GLN A 145 -21.36 10.67 -5.09
N SER A 146 -21.84 11.76 -5.70
CA SER A 146 -22.17 11.75 -7.12
C SER A 146 -20.87 11.75 -7.92
N PHE A 147 -20.48 10.62 -8.51
CA PHE A 147 -19.49 10.71 -9.56
C PHE A 147 -20.17 11.29 -10.83
N PRO A 148 -19.40 11.94 -11.71
CA PRO A 148 -20.01 12.84 -12.68
C PRO A 148 -20.59 12.08 -13.85
N THR A 149 -21.76 11.43 -13.73
CA THR A 149 -22.54 10.91 -14.87
C THR A 149 -22.82 12.05 -15.83
N THR A 150 -22.32 11.94 -17.07
CA THR A 150 -22.34 13.03 -18.05
C THR A 150 -23.34 12.73 -19.16
N ASP A 151 -23.89 13.78 -19.77
CA ASP A 151 -24.63 13.74 -21.03
C ASP A 151 -23.68 13.46 -22.20
N GLY A 152 -23.11 12.24 -22.25
CA GLY A 152 -22.15 11.83 -23.27
C GLY A 152 -22.64 12.01 -24.72
N PRO A 153 -21.79 11.75 -25.73
CA PRO A 153 -22.17 11.82 -27.15
C PRO A 153 -23.41 10.99 -27.52
N LEU A 154 -23.72 9.99 -26.68
CA LEU A 154 -25.01 9.33 -26.56
C LEU A 154 -25.45 9.49 -25.10
N GLY A 155 -26.68 9.95 -24.86
CA GLY A 155 -27.23 10.04 -23.51
C GLY A 155 -27.15 8.67 -22.80
N GLY A 156 -26.81 8.67 -21.52
CA GLY A 156 -26.64 7.47 -20.69
C GLY A 156 -25.29 6.74 -20.85
N LEU A 157 -24.41 7.19 -21.75
CA LEU A 157 -23.01 6.73 -21.78
C LEU A 157 -22.05 7.75 -21.16
N PRO A 158 -20.90 7.28 -20.66
CA PRO A 158 -19.69 8.08 -20.51
C PRO A 158 -19.47 9.16 -21.58
N PHE A 159 -19.27 10.43 -21.18
CA PHE A 159 -18.67 11.45 -22.04
C PHE A 159 -17.22 11.11 -22.43
N VAL A 160 -17.01 10.80 -23.71
CA VAL A 160 -15.69 10.55 -24.28
C VAL A 160 -15.36 11.65 -25.30
N VAL A 161 -14.10 12.09 -25.35
CA VAL A 161 -13.67 13.16 -26.28
C VAL A 161 -12.79 12.62 -27.40
N ALA A 162 -13.03 13.14 -28.60
CA ALA A 162 -12.18 12.91 -29.77
C ALA A 162 -10.72 13.27 -29.44
N ARG A 163 -9.83 12.27 -29.52
CA ARG A 163 -8.40 12.40 -29.20
C ARG A 163 -7.70 13.34 -30.19
N ALA A 164 -7.73 14.65 -29.90
CA ALA A 164 -6.92 15.72 -30.54
C ALA A 164 -7.19 17.12 -29.92
N THR A 165 -8.17 17.30 -29.03
CA THR A 165 -8.49 18.61 -28.46
C THR A 165 -7.86 18.76 -27.07
N SER A 166 -6.85 19.63 -26.98
CA SER A 166 -5.99 19.84 -25.80
C SER A 166 -6.62 20.66 -24.67
N THR A 167 -7.94 20.84 -24.66
CA THR A 167 -8.59 21.66 -23.63
C THR A 167 -9.03 20.81 -22.43
N ALA A 168 -8.18 20.89 -21.39
CA ALA A 168 -8.39 20.65 -19.95
C ALA A 168 -8.78 19.23 -19.46
N GLN A 169 -7.85 18.70 -18.64
CA GLN A 169 -7.89 17.76 -17.50
C GLN A 169 -8.78 16.50 -17.53
N SER A 170 -8.08 15.38 -17.78
CA SER A 170 -8.10 14.00 -17.26
C SER A 170 -9.35 13.25 -16.77
N ASP A 171 -10.50 13.84 -16.48
CA ASP A 171 -11.54 13.13 -15.72
C ASP A 171 -12.77 12.82 -16.57
N ARG A 172 -12.59 12.05 -17.66
CA ARG A 172 -13.67 11.78 -18.64
C ARG A 172 -13.93 10.28 -18.85
N PRO A 173 -15.14 9.81 -18.55
CA PRO A 173 -15.51 8.40 -18.41
C PRO A 173 -15.20 7.56 -19.65
N THR A 174 -14.75 6.32 -19.44
CA THR A 174 -14.41 5.34 -20.48
C THR A 174 -15.46 4.22 -20.49
N LEU A 175 -15.41 3.28 -21.44
CA LEU A 175 -16.22 2.05 -21.38
C LEU A 175 -15.40 0.84 -20.86
N LEU A 176 -14.13 1.05 -20.46
CA LEU A 176 -13.19 -0.01 -20.10
C LEU A 176 -13.62 -0.89 -18.94
N PHE A 177 -14.60 -0.50 -18.12
CA PHE A 177 -15.03 -1.29 -16.96
C PHE A 177 -16.56 -1.52 -16.89
N LEU A 178 -17.26 -1.44 -18.04
CA LEU A 178 -18.72 -1.60 -18.11
C LEU A 178 -19.29 -2.94 -17.65
N ASP A 179 -18.54 -4.01 -17.74
CA ASP A 179 -18.96 -5.39 -17.47
C ASP A 179 -18.20 -5.99 -16.28
N LEU A 180 -17.72 -5.15 -15.36
CA LEU A 180 -17.20 -5.61 -14.08
C LEU A 180 -18.34 -6.21 -13.22
N PRO A 181 -18.04 -7.18 -12.34
CA PRO A 181 -19.04 -7.87 -11.54
C PRO A 181 -19.61 -6.97 -10.45
N GLU A 182 -20.93 -7.03 -10.26
CA GLU A 182 -21.63 -6.29 -9.20
C GLU A 182 -21.45 -6.92 -7.81
N SER A 183 -21.25 -8.23 -7.76
CA SER A 183 -20.94 -9.02 -6.56
C SER A 183 -20.22 -10.33 -6.94
N PRO A 184 -19.58 -11.04 -5.98
CA PRO A 184 -19.00 -12.36 -6.23
C PRO A 184 -20.03 -13.42 -6.71
N GLU A 185 -21.32 -13.17 -6.45
CA GLU A 185 -22.45 -14.06 -6.71
C GLU A 185 -23.13 -13.78 -8.07
N LEU A 186 -23.08 -12.53 -8.55
CA LEU A 186 -23.58 -12.08 -9.85
C LEU A 186 -22.45 -12.14 -10.89
N GLN A 187 -22.11 -13.35 -11.33
CA GLN A 187 -20.98 -13.59 -12.24
C GLN A 187 -21.34 -13.40 -13.71
N ASN A 188 -20.41 -12.79 -14.45
CA ASN A 188 -20.37 -12.84 -15.90
C ASN A 188 -19.79 -14.22 -16.32
N PRO A 189 -20.41 -14.99 -17.23
CA PRO A 189 -19.94 -16.35 -17.54
C PRO A 189 -18.51 -16.34 -18.12
N HIS A 190 -17.55 -16.90 -17.38
CA HIS A 190 -16.14 -17.13 -17.76
C HIS A 190 -15.30 -15.86 -18.00
N SER A 191 -15.06 -15.07 -16.96
CA SER A 191 -14.10 -13.96 -17.02
C SER A 191 -12.65 -14.47 -16.90
N THR A 192 -11.71 -13.81 -17.59
CA THR A 192 -10.26 -14.00 -17.36
C THR A 192 -9.90 -13.90 -15.87
N ALA A 193 -10.59 -13.02 -15.14
CA ALA A 193 -10.33 -12.77 -13.74
C ALA A 193 -10.69 -13.97 -12.86
N ASP A 194 -11.70 -14.77 -13.21
CA ASP A 194 -12.04 -15.99 -12.47
C ASP A 194 -10.92 -17.02 -12.61
N ASP A 195 -10.43 -17.27 -13.83
CA ASP A 195 -9.30 -18.17 -14.07
C ASP A 195 -8.03 -17.71 -13.31
N ALA A 196 -7.78 -16.40 -13.26
CA ALA A 196 -6.65 -15.83 -12.53
C ALA A 196 -6.84 -15.91 -11.02
N LEU A 197 -8.06 -15.68 -10.53
CA LEU A 197 -8.43 -15.71 -9.12
C LEU A 197 -8.39 -17.13 -8.55
N ASP A 198 -8.89 -18.11 -9.30
CA ASP A 198 -8.81 -19.53 -8.95
C ASP A 198 -7.37 -19.98 -8.77
N ARG A 199 -6.45 -19.41 -9.55
CA ARG A 199 -5.02 -19.65 -9.38
C ARG A 199 -4.44 -18.91 -8.19
N ALA A 200 -4.76 -17.62 -8.02
CA ALA A 200 -4.28 -16.82 -6.90
C ALA A 200 -4.71 -17.37 -5.52
N ARG A 201 -5.88 -18.01 -5.46
CA ARG A 201 -6.42 -18.63 -4.24
C ARG A 201 -5.69 -19.90 -3.81
N ARG A 202 -4.93 -20.54 -4.71
CA ARG A 202 -4.18 -21.76 -4.37
C ARG A 202 -3.07 -21.48 -3.35
N PRO A 203 -2.99 -22.20 -2.22
CA PRO A 203 -2.00 -21.94 -1.16
C PRO A 203 -0.54 -21.88 -1.64
N GLU A 204 -0.21 -22.67 -2.66
CA GLU A 204 1.10 -22.75 -3.29
C GLU A 204 1.44 -21.53 -4.17
N THR A 205 0.45 -20.78 -4.64
CA THR A 205 0.65 -19.63 -5.54
C THR A 205 1.00 -18.38 -4.73
N LEU A 206 2.25 -18.25 -4.29
CA LEU A 206 2.69 -17.04 -3.57
C LEU A 206 2.72 -15.81 -4.47
N LEU A 207 3.21 -15.98 -5.70
CA LEU A 207 3.40 -14.94 -6.70
C LEU A 207 2.65 -15.31 -7.98
N LEU A 208 1.81 -14.39 -8.50
CA LEU A 208 1.07 -14.56 -9.75
C LEU A 208 1.27 -13.35 -10.68
N PRO A 209 2.34 -13.32 -11.49
CA PRO A 209 2.55 -12.23 -12.44
C PRO A 209 1.49 -12.26 -13.54
N LEU A 210 0.78 -11.14 -13.78
CA LEU A 210 -0.10 -11.00 -14.94
C LEU A 210 0.74 -10.46 -16.11
N PHE A 211 1.05 -11.32 -17.07
CA PHE A 211 2.04 -11.03 -18.11
C PHE A 211 1.45 -11.11 -19.51
N GLY A 212 1.57 -10.04 -20.27
CA GLY A 212 1.02 -9.97 -21.62
C GLY A 212 1.25 -8.61 -22.27
N VAL A 213 0.91 -8.53 -23.55
CA VAL A 213 1.11 -7.32 -24.37
C VAL A 213 0.28 -6.13 -23.87
N SER A 214 0.66 -4.91 -24.29
CA SER A 214 -0.12 -3.70 -23.96
C SER A 214 -1.59 -3.85 -24.35
N GLY A 215 -2.48 -3.48 -23.43
CA GLY A 215 -3.92 -3.48 -23.68
C GLY A 215 -4.61 -4.85 -23.73
N CYS A 216 -3.91 -5.95 -23.40
CA CYS A 216 -4.51 -7.30 -23.35
C CYS A 216 -5.49 -7.51 -22.17
N GLY A 217 -5.53 -6.60 -21.20
CA GLY A 217 -6.48 -6.66 -20.08
C GLY A 217 -5.89 -6.80 -18.68
N LYS A 218 -4.56 -6.80 -18.51
CA LYS A 218 -3.87 -6.99 -17.20
C LYS A 218 -4.47 -6.18 -16.03
N THR A 219 -4.38 -4.85 -16.09
CA THR A 219 -4.92 -3.94 -15.07
C THR A 219 -6.41 -4.20 -14.80
N ARG A 220 -7.18 -4.44 -15.87
CA ARG A 220 -8.59 -4.77 -15.75
C ARG A 220 -8.82 -6.09 -15.01
N THR A 221 -8.09 -7.13 -15.37
CA THR A 221 -8.13 -8.43 -14.69
C THR A 221 -7.82 -8.26 -13.21
N ALA A 222 -6.78 -7.48 -12.86
CA ALA A 222 -6.43 -7.21 -11.48
C ALA A 222 -7.54 -6.46 -10.72
N ILE A 223 -8.14 -5.44 -11.33
CA ILE A 223 -9.29 -4.70 -10.78
C ILE A 223 -10.49 -5.62 -10.58
N GLU A 224 -10.81 -6.48 -11.56
CA GLU A 224 -11.91 -7.42 -11.47
C GLU A 224 -11.70 -8.47 -10.37
N MET A 225 -10.47 -8.98 -10.22
CA MET A 225 -10.11 -9.86 -9.10
C MET A 225 -10.34 -9.16 -7.75
N LEU A 226 -9.98 -7.88 -7.63
CA LEU A 226 -10.19 -7.09 -6.40
C LEU A 226 -11.66 -6.74 -6.14
N CYS A 227 -12.52 -6.72 -7.17
CA CYS A 227 -13.98 -6.61 -6.97
C CYS A 227 -14.57 -7.89 -6.36
N LYS A 228 -13.93 -9.05 -6.60
CA LYS A 228 -14.39 -10.37 -6.16
C LYS A 228 -13.69 -10.89 -4.91
N ASN A 229 -12.57 -10.27 -4.50
CA ASN A 229 -11.72 -10.75 -3.43
C ASN A 229 -11.04 -9.58 -2.73
N TRP A 230 -10.99 -9.59 -1.40
CA TRP A 230 -10.29 -8.55 -0.63
C TRP A 230 -8.81 -8.46 -1.02
N GLY A 231 -8.30 -7.25 -1.13
CA GLY A 231 -6.91 -7.03 -1.53
C GLY A 231 -6.51 -5.58 -1.59
N PHE A 232 -5.21 -5.33 -1.72
CA PHE A 232 -4.62 -4.01 -1.82
C PHE A 232 -4.11 -3.77 -3.24
N TYR A 233 -4.42 -2.59 -3.77
CA TYR A 233 -3.96 -2.10 -5.07
C TYR A 233 -2.91 -1.02 -4.86
N PHE A 234 -1.70 -1.28 -5.38
CA PHE A 234 -0.59 -0.34 -5.42
C PHE A 234 -0.27 0.01 -6.86
N ASN A 235 -0.24 1.31 -7.17
CA ASN A 235 0.02 1.81 -8.51
C ASN A 235 1.41 2.45 -8.58
N ALA A 236 2.28 1.92 -9.43
CA ALA A 236 3.65 2.40 -9.58
C ALA A 236 3.82 3.44 -10.71
N SER A 237 2.75 4.16 -11.07
CA SER A 237 2.74 5.08 -12.21
C SER A 237 1.97 6.36 -11.88
N ILE A 238 2.63 7.53 -11.90
CA ILE A 238 1.94 8.83 -11.76
C ILE A 238 0.91 9.05 -12.88
N THR A 239 1.06 8.33 -13.98
CA THR A 239 0.20 8.47 -15.14
C THR A 239 -1.02 7.55 -15.10
N ASP A 240 -1.03 6.50 -14.30
CA ASP A 240 -2.20 5.62 -14.21
C ASP A 240 -3.07 5.99 -13.01
N TRP A 241 -4.11 5.21 -12.76
CA TRP A 241 -5.07 5.41 -11.67
C TRP A 241 -4.61 4.70 -10.39
N GLY A 242 -5.19 5.08 -9.27
CA GLY A 242 -4.76 4.63 -7.95
C GLY A 242 -4.05 5.72 -7.17
N SER A 243 -3.71 5.39 -5.93
CA SER A 243 -2.93 6.28 -5.07
C SER A 243 -1.52 6.51 -5.63
N ASN A 244 -0.94 7.67 -5.33
CA ASN A 244 0.45 7.98 -5.66
C ASN A 244 1.44 7.45 -4.61
N ASP A 245 0.96 6.86 -3.52
CA ASP A 245 1.77 6.41 -2.38
C ASP A 245 2.98 5.52 -2.74
N LEU A 246 2.81 4.53 -3.62
CA LEU A 246 3.94 3.71 -4.11
C LEU A 246 4.90 4.52 -4.99
N THR A 247 4.40 5.53 -5.69
CA THR A 247 5.27 6.40 -6.48
C THR A 247 6.04 7.38 -5.59
N ASP A 248 5.43 7.85 -4.49
CA ASP A 248 6.10 8.64 -3.46
C ASP A 248 7.14 7.83 -2.69
N LEU A 249 6.93 6.53 -2.51
CA LEU A 249 7.96 5.61 -2.04
C LEU A 249 9.17 5.64 -3.00
N LEU A 250 8.95 5.51 -4.31
CA LEU A 250 10.04 5.54 -5.29
C LEU A 250 10.80 6.87 -5.27
N VAL A 251 10.07 7.98 -5.20
CA VAL A 251 10.65 9.33 -5.06
C VAL A 251 11.50 9.41 -3.79
N SER A 252 10.98 8.90 -2.67
CA SER A 252 11.69 8.86 -1.38
C SER A 252 12.99 8.05 -1.46
N VAL A 253 12.97 6.92 -2.16
CA VAL A 253 14.16 6.08 -2.38
C VAL A 253 15.18 6.81 -3.27
N GLN A 254 14.74 7.45 -4.35
CA GLN A 254 15.63 8.14 -5.29
C GLN A 254 16.33 9.35 -4.67
N GLN A 255 15.60 10.15 -3.89
CA GLN A 255 16.08 11.46 -3.43
C GLN A 255 17.00 11.40 -2.21
N MET A 256 16.98 10.34 -1.40
CA MET A 256 17.81 10.32 -0.18
C MET A 256 19.10 9.54 -0.37
N GLN A 257 20.23 10.19 -0.06
CA GLN A 257 21.57 9.57 -0.07
C GLN A 257 21.65 8.28 0.74
N ARG A 258 20.87 8.16 1.83
CA ARG A 258 20.83 6.96 2.67
C ARG A 258 20.40 5.68 1.95
N TYR A 259 19.71 5.78 0.80
CA TYR A 259 19.34 4.64 -0.05
C TYR A 259 20.32 4.41 -1.21
N GLN A 260 21.28 5.32 -1.40
CA GLN A 260 22.25 5.30 -2.49
C GLN A 260 23.56 4.57 -2.12
N HIS A 261 23.72 4.18 -0.85
CA HIS A 261 24.94 3.52 -0.35
C HIS A 261 25.08 2.07 -0.80
N ARG A 262 24.08 1.50 -1.48
CA ARG A 262 24.14 0.16 -2.10
C ARG A 262 24.56 -0.90 -1.08
N ASP A 263 23.97 -0.85 0.11
CA ASP A 263 24.29 -1.73 1.25
C ASP A 263 23.04 -2.46 1.77
N LEU A 264 23.22 -3.42 2.68
CA LEU A 264 22.10 -4.17 3.28
C LEU A 264 21.15 -3.29 4.11
N ASN A 265 21.65 -2.18 4.66
CA ASN A 265 20.82 -1.23 5.42
C ASN A 265 19.83 -0.51 4.51
N SER A 266 20.22 -0.22 3.26
CA SER A 266 19.35 0.34 2.23
C SER A 266 18.13 -0.57 1.96
N ASN A 267 18.31 -1.90 1.98
CA ASN A 267 17.21 -2.87 1.84
C ASN A 267 16.21 -2.75 3.00
N THR A 268 16.72 -2.68 4.24
CA THR A 268 15.89 -2.53 5.44
C THR A 268 15.00 -1.29 5.35
N GLN A 269 15.51 -0.18 4.83
CA GLN A 269 14.73 1.03 4.68
C GLN A 269 13.62 0.91 3.63
N VAL A 270 13.86 0.21 2.51
CA VAL A 270 12.79 -0.11 1.53
C VAL A 270 11.74 -1.03 2.17
N HIS A 271 12.14 -1.98 3.01
CA HIS A 271 11.19 -2.83 3.74
C HIS A 271 10.31 -2.02 4.69
N LEU A 272 10.87 -1.03 5.41
CA LEU A 272 10.09 -0.14 6.29
C LEU A 272 9.05 0.66 5.48
N LEU A 273 9.43 1.19 4.32
CA LEU A 273 8.48 1.91 3.45
C LEU A 273 7.41 0.99 2.87
N ALA A 274 7.75 -0.25 2.50
CA ALA A 274 6.78 -1.25 2.05
C ALA A 274 5.76 -1.59 3.16
N LEU A 275 6.23 -1.73 4.40
CA LEU A 275 5.37 -1.91 5.58
C LEU A 275 4.45 -0.71 5.81
N ALA A 276 4.93 0.52 5.59
CA ALA A 276 4.13 1.74 5.73
C ALA A 276 2.99 1.79 4.71
N LEU A 277 3.24 1.38 3.46
CA LEU A 277 2.19 1.27 2.43
C LEU A 277 1.10 0.28 2.84
N VAL A 278 1.50 -0.91 3.31
CA VAL A 278 0.53 -1.91 3.77
C VAL A 278 -0.24 -1.40 4.99
N LEU A 279 0.44 -0.76 5.94
CA LEU A 279 -0.21 -0.20 7.13
C LEU A 279 -1.25 0.87 6.76
N GLY A 280 -0.93 1.78 5.83
CA GLY A 280 -1.89 2.78 5.36
C GLY A 280 -3.16 2.16 4.77
N ARG A 281 -3.03 1.06 4.00
CA ARG A 281 -4.16 0.28 3.48
C ARG A 281 -4.96 -0.39 4.59
N VAL A 282 -4.28 -1.01 5.56
CA VAL A 282 -4.91 -1.67 6.72
C VAL A 282 -5.72 -0.66 7.54
N ILE A 283 -5.12 0.48 7.91
CA ILE A 283 -5.77 1.55 8.68
C ILE A 283 -7.02 2.04 7.96
N THR A 284 -6.89 2.36 6.66
CA THR A 284 -8.00 2.92 5.88
C THR A 284 -9.16 1.94 5.74
N LEU A 285 -8.88 0.68 5.41
CA LEU A 285 -9.92 -0.35 5.30
C LEU A 285 -10.59 -0.62 6.65
N GLN A 286 -9.81 -0.68 7.74
CA GLN A 286 -10.38 -0.86 9.08
C GLN A 286 -11.38 0.26 9.41
N HIS A 287 -11.04 1.52 9.12
CA HIS A 287 -11.93 2.66 9.34
C HIS A 287 -13.17 2.64 8.44
N CYS A 288 -13.06 2.19 7.19
CA CYS A 288 -14.22 2.01 6.32
C CYS A 288 -15.19 0.98 6.93
N LEU A 289 -14.68 -0.14 7.42
CA LEU A 289 -15.48 -1.17 8.09
C LEU A 289 -16.10 -0.65 9.40
N ASP A 290 -15.36 0.13 10.20
CA ASP A 290 -15.89 0.74 11.44
C ASP A 290 -17.03 1.72 11.16
N ILE A 291 -16.88 2.55 10.12
CA ILE A 291 -17.96 3.46 9.66
C ILE A 291 -19.16 2.64 9.20
N THR A 292 -18.92 1.57 8.43
CA THR A 292 -19.98 0.70 7.91
C THR A 292 -20.80 0.07 9.02
N GLU A 293 -20.13 -0.48 10.04
CA GLU A 293 -20.79 -1.08 11.22
C GLU A 293 -21.55 -0.03 12.03
N HIS A 294 -20.99 1.17 12.21
CA HIS A 294 -21.66 2.25 12.93
C HIS A 294 -22.90 2.80 12.20
N GLU A 295 -22.82 2.94 10.88
CA GLU A 295 -23.88 3.50 10.03
C GLU A 295 -24.93 2.46 9.60
N GLY A 296 -24.68 1.16 9.87
CA GLY A 296 -25.58 0.08 9.44
C GLY A 296 -25.61 -0.13 7.93
N MET A 297 -24.52 0.18 7.23
CA MET A 297 -24.40 0.08 5.77
C MET A 297 -23.72 -1.23 5.36
N THR A 298 -23.60 -1.47 4.05
CA THR A 298 -22.81 -2.58 3.49
C THR A 298 -21.53 -2.05 2.84
N PHE A 299 -20.42 -2.76 3.01
CA PHE A 299 -19.14 -2.43 2.38
C PHE A 299 -18.48 -3.71 1.87
N ALA A 300 -18.32 -3.79 0.55
CA ALA A 300 -17.85 -4.98 -0.15
C ALA A 300 -16.45 -4.77 -0.77
N CYS A 301 -15.88 -5.86 -1.29
CA CYS A 301 -14.60 -5.84 -2.00
C CYS A 301 -14.58 -4.78 -3.12
N LYS A 302 -15.70 -4.61 -3.83
CA LYS A 302 -15.84 -3.58 -4.86
C LYS A 302 -15.62 -2.19 -4.29
N ASP A 303 -16.30 -1.80 -3.21
CA ASP A 303 -16.23 -0.46 -2.63
C ASP A 303 -14.79 -0.12 -2.18
N TRP A 304 -14.11 -1.11 -1.62
CA TRP A 304 -12.70 -0.99 -1.27
C TRP A 304 -11.77 -0.88 -2.49
N MET A 305 -12.00 -1.66 -3.55
CA MET A 305 -11.28 -1.53 -4.81
C MET A 305 -11.45 -0.11 -5.38
N VAL A 306 -12.70 0.39 -5.39
CA VAL A 306 -13.05 1.73 -5.87
C VAL A 306 -12.25 2.79 -5.14
N LEU A 307 -12.27 2.77 -3.80
CA LEU A 307 -11.56 3.76 -2.99
C LEU A 307 -10.07 3.82 -3.36
N GLN A 308 -9.44 2.66 -3.56
CA GLN A 308 -8.01 2.59 -3.87
C GLN A 308 -7.68 3.10 -5.28
N VAL A 309 -8.46 2.69 -6.29
CA VAL A 309 -8.21 3.03 -7.70
C VAL A 309 -8.66 4.46 -8.04
N ALA A 310 -9.74 4.92 -7.40
CA ALA A 310 -10.40 6.19 -7.69
C ALA A 310 -10.18 7.29 -6.65
N CYS A 311 -9.31 7.07 -5.64
CA CYS A 311 -9.04 8.03 -4.56
C CYS A 311 -8.94 9.49 -5.04
N ARG A 312 -8.09 9.77 -6.04
CA ARG A 312 -7.85 11.14 -6.56
C ARG A 312 -9.07 11.81 -7.22
N THR A 313 -10.04 11.04 -7.71
CA THR A 313 -11.22 11.55 -8.43
C THR A 313 -12.48 11.62 -7.60
N LEU A 314 -12.53 10.90 -6.47
CA LEU A 314 -13.64 10.90 -5.53
C LEU A 314 -13.73 12.23 -4.73
N GLY A 315 -12.95 13.25 -5.12
CA GLY A 315 -12.74 14.46 -4.32
C GLY A 315 -12.18 14.14 -2.93
N PHE A 316 -11.58 12.96 -2.76
CA PHE A 316 -10.64 12.67 -1.70
C PHE A 316 -9.31 13.25 -2.15
N ASP A 317 -8.77 14.20 -1.37
CA ASP A 317 -7.31 14.28 -1.36
C ASP A 317 -6.79 12.87 -1.06
N ASP A 318 -5.74 12.44 -1.74
CA ASP A 318 -5.28 11.05 -1.73
C ASP A 318 -4.88 10.62 -0.30
N LEU A 319 -5.85 10.14 0.48
CA LEU A 319 -5.71 9.78 1.91
C LEU A 319 -4.62 8.72 2.07
N LEU A 320 -4.52 7.82 1.09
CA LEU A 320 -3.55 6.75 1.06
C LEU A 320 -2.13 7.31 0.89
N THR A 321 -1.95 8.30 0.01
CA THR A 321 -0.72 9.09 -0.08
C THR A 321 -0.43 9.85 1.20
N GLU A 322 -1.39 10.61 1.75
CA GLU A 322 -1.18 11.40 2.96
C GLU A 322 -0.76 10.53 4.16
N LEU A 323 -1.44 9.39 4.36
CA LEU A 323 -1.07 8.39 5.36
C LEU A 323 0.35 7.88 5.13
N PHE A 324 0.68 7.47 3.90
CA PHE A 324 2.01 6.98 3.57
C PHE A 324 3.09 8.04 3.84
N THR A 325 2.88 9.29 3.41
CA THR A 325 3.83 10.39 3.59
C THR A 325 4.09 10.66 5.06
N LEU A 326 3.05 10.69 5.91
CA LEU A 326 3.21 10.89 7.35
C LEU A 326 3.94 9.72 8.01
N LEU A 327 3.62 8.47 7.65
CA LEU A 327 4.32 7.28 8.16
C LEU A 327 5.79 7.23 7.71
N ALA A 328 6.06 7.55 6.44
CA ALA A 328 7.41 7.63 5.88
C ALA A 328 8.23 8.73 6.55
N ASN A 329 7.61 9.85 6.92
CA ASN A 329 8.26 10.91 7.69
C ASN A 329 8.69 10.44 9.08
N VAL A 330 7.88 9.61 9.75
CA VAL A 330 8.26 9.01 11.05
C VAL A 330 9.47 8.09 10.86
N ILE A 331 9.45 7.21 9.85
CA ILE A 331 10.60 6.34 9.50
C ILE A 331 11.85 7.16 9.15
N ARG A 332 11.67 8.36 8.60
CA ARG A 332 12.79 9.25 8.26
C ARG A 332 13.38 9.93 9.48
N LEU A 333 12.55 10.42 10.39
CA LEU A 333 12.96 11.24 11.54
C LEU A 333 13.41 10.40 12.73
N HIS A 334 12.99 9.13 12.79
CA HIS A 334 13.28 8.25 13.92
C HIS A 334 13.97 6.96 13.43
N ASP A 335 14.88 6.42 14.25
CA ASP A 335 15.51 5.13 13.98
C ASP A 335 14.53 3.99 14.30
N VAL A 336 13.63 3.70 13.36
CA VAL A 336 12.58 2.70 13.53
C VAL A 336 13.16 1.30 13.34
N ASN A 337 13.08 0.49 14.39
CA ASN A 337 13.49 -0.91 14.33
C ASN A 337 12.53 -1.71 13.43
N ILE A 338 13.07 -2.43 12.44
CA ILE A 338 12.27 -3.20 11.48
C ILE A 338 11.46 -4.34 12.10
N ASN A 339 11.96 -5.00 13.14
CA ASN A 339 11.23 -6.10 13.78
C ASN A 339 10.00 -5.56 14.51
N VAL A 340 10.16 -4.43 15.20
CA VAL A 340 9.07 -3.73 15.88
C VAL A 340 7.99 -3.31 14.90
N MET A 341 8.36 -2.68 13.78
CA MET A 341 7.40 -2.27 12.76
C MET A 341 6.73 -3.47 12.10
N ARG A 342 7.50 -4.54 11.83
CA ARG A 342 6.99 -5.80 11.31
C ARG A 342 5.91 -6.38 12.23
N ASP A 343 6.21 -6.57 13.51
CA ASP A 343 5.30 -7.19 14.47
C ASP A 343 4.00 -6.37 14.59
N PHE A 344 4.12 -5.04 14.61
CA PHE A 344 2.98 -4.13 14.62
C PHE A 344 2.09 -4.29 13.37
N VAL A 345 2.68 -4.24 12.18
CA VAL A 345 1.92 -4.38 10.92
C VAL A 345 1.34 -5.77 10.77
N GLN A 346 2.07 -6.83 11.14
CA GLN A 346 1.57 -8.21 11.12
C GLN A 346 0.36 -8.41 12.02
N THR A 347 0.39 -7.81 13.21
CA THR A 347 -0.73 -7.86 14.16
C THR A 347 -1.97 -7.22 13.55
N ARG A 348 -1.86 -5.96 13.09
CA ARG A 348 -2.98 -5.21 12.49
C ARG A 348 -3.51 -5.87 11.21
N PHE A 349 -2.63 -6.39 10.37
CA PHE A 349 -3.01 -7.13 9.16
C PHE A 349 -3.77 -8.43 9.49
N SER A 350 -3.32 -9.16 10.51
CA SER A 350 -3.96 -10.39 10.96
C SER A 350 -5.35 -10.13 11.55
N GLU A 351 -5.49 -9.09 12.36
CA GLU A 351 -6.77 -8.62 12.92
C GLU A 351 -7.77 -8.24 11.82
N LEU A 352 -7.33 -7.42 10.85
CA LEU A 352 -8.13 -7.06 9.68
C LEU A 352 -8.58 -8.31 8.92
N ARG A 353 -7.66 -9.23 8.62
CA ARG A 353 -7.99 -10.47 7.90
C ARG A 353 -9.02 -11.30 8.66
N GLN A 354 -8.88 -11.46 9.97
CA GLN A 354 -9.86 -12.18 10.79
C GLN A 354 -11.23 -11.49 10.78
N ARG A 355 -11.28 -10.16 10.72
CA ARG A 355 -12.53 -9.40 10.54
C ARG A 355 -13.15 -9.67 9.17
N LEU A 356 -12.37 -9.58 8.09
CA LEU A 356 -12.85 -9.82 6.73
C LEU A 356 -13.41 -11.23 6.55
N LEU A 357 -12.75 -12.26 7.11
CA LEU A 357 -13.24 -13.65 7.09
C LEU A 357 -14.59 -13.82 7.80
N ARG A 358 -14.90 -13.00 8.82
CA ARG A 358 -16.20 -13.03 9.50
C ARG A 358 -17.32 -12.39 8.67
N LEU A 359 -16.98 -11.46 7.78
CA LEU A 359 -17.95 -10.78 6.90
C LEU A 359 -18.35 -11.64 5.69
N ALA A 360 -17.53 -12.62 5.30
CA ALA A 360 -17.78 -13.49 4.15
C ALA A 360 -17.76 -15.00 4.52
N PRO A 361 -18.64 -15.49 5.42
CA PRO A 361 -18.56 -16.85 5.96
C PRO A 361 -18.87 -17.96 4.92
N ASN A 362 -19.53 -17.63 3.81
CA ASN A 362 -19.98 -18.59 2.78
C ASN A 362 -19.07 -18.66 1.55
N GLN A 363 -18.02 -17.83 1.46
CA GLN A 363 -17.02 -17.91 0.39
C GLN A 363 -15.89 -18.85 0.88
N HIS A 364 -15.52 -19.83 0.05
CA HIS A 364 -14.70 -20.97 0.43
C HIS A 364 -13.50 -20.61 1.34
N MET A 365 -13.40 -21.32 2.47
CA MET A 365 -12.28 -21.36 3.43
C MET A 365 -10.97 -20.67 2.98
N GLY A 366 -10.50 -19.70 3.76
CA GLY A 366 -9.10 -19.28 3.74
C GLY A 366 -8.74 -18.17 2.75
N GLU A 367 -9.68 -17.26 2.44
CA GLU A 367 -9.45 -16.16 1.51
C GLU A 367 -8.12 -15.44 1.77
N ARG A 368 -7.34 -15.37 0.70
CA ARG A 368 -6.02 -14.74 0.66
C ARG A 368 -6.21 -13.29 0.27
N ILE A 369 -5.55 -12.39 0.98
CA ILE A 369 -5.54 -10.98 0.60
C ILE A 369 -4.67 -10.85 -0.66
N LEU A 370 -5.22 -10.27 -1.72
CA LEU A 370 -4.45 -10.04 -2.96
C LEU A 370 -3.61 -8.77 -2.79
N LEU A 371 -2.34 -8.78 -3.18
CA LEU A 371 -1.48 -7.59 -3.19
C LEU A 371 -1.10 -7.31 -4.64
N VAL A 372 -1.88 -6.45 -5.31
CA VAL A 372 -1.67 -6.06 -6.70
C VAL A 372 -0.64 -4.95 -6.76
N ILE A 373 0.40 -5.14 -7.58
CA ILE A 373 1.40 -4.12 -7.92
C ILE A 373 1.24 -3.84 -9.40
N ASP A 374 0.52 -2.77 -9.74
CA ASP A 374 0.31 -2.35 -11.13
C ASP A 374 1.45 -1.46 -11.64
N GLU A 375 1.71 -1.55 -12.94
CA GLU A 375 2.88 -0.98 -13.62
C GLU A 375 4.21 -1.30 -12.91
N ALA A 376 4.32 -2.54 -12.39
CA ALA A 376 5.42 -3.01 -11.54
C ALA A 376 6.81 -2.88 -12.18
N GLN A 377 6.91 -2.82 -13.51
CA GLN A 377 8.19 -2.57 -14.18
C GLN A 377 8.82 -1.23 -13.81
N ASN A 378 8.03 -0.26 -13.34
CA ASN A 378 8.58 1.03 -12.90
C ASN A 378 9.48 0.89 -11.65
N LEU A 379 9.27 -0.14 -10.82
CA LEU A 379 10.16 -0.47 -9.70
C LEU A 379 11.42 -1.21 -10.17
N GLY A 380 11.41 -1.74 -11.39
CA GLY A 380 12.51 -2.49 -12.00
C GLY A 380 13.53 -1.62 -12.74
N LYS A 381 13.27 -0.31 -12.87
CA LYS A 381 14.17 0.60 -13.58
C LYS A 381 15.42 0.91 -12.74
N ASP A 382 16.56 0.98 -13.43
CA ASP A 382 17.87 1.23 -12.80
C ASP A 382 17.97 2.60 -12.12
N ASP A 383 17.17 3.58 -12.56
CA ASP A 383 17.11 4.93 -11.98
C ASP A 383 16.39 4.99 -10.64
N CYS A 384 15.73 3.92 -10.21
CA CYS A 384 15.12 3.81 -8.88
C CYS A 384 16.11 3.37 -7.78
N GLY A 385 17.37 3.12 -8.13
CA GLY A 385 18.42 2.73 -7.19
C GLY A 385 18.81 1.27 -7.29
N ALA A 386 19.95 0.94 -6.67
CA ALA A 386 20.57 -0.38 -6.76
C ALA A 386 20.79 -0.94 -5.35
N PHE A 387 20.33 -2.16 -5.11
CA PHE A 387 20.26 -2.82 -3.80
C PHE A 387 21.01 -4.14 -3.81
N LEU A 388 21.66 -4.51 -2.71
CA LEU A 388 22.41 -5.76 -2.63
C LEU A 388 21.47 -6.96 -2.54
N SER A 389 21.70 -7.96 -3.39
CA SER A 389 21.07 -9.27 -3.25
C SER A 389 21.50 -9.94 -1.94
N GLN A 390 20.54 -10.46 -1.17
CA GLN A 390 20.84 -11.28 0.01
C GLN A 390 21.19 -12.73 -0.34
N GLN A 391 20.91 -13.17 -1.58
CA GLN A 391 21.29 -14.49 -2.06
C GLN A 391 22.74 -14.46 -2.54
N ARG A 392 23.63 -15.15 -1.82
CA ARG A 392 24.98 -15.47 -2.34
C ARG A 392 24.84 -16.55 -3.41
N PRO A 393 25.56 -16.45 -4.54
CA PRO A 393 25.46 -17.45 -5.61
C PRO A 393 25.79 -18.85 -5.07
N GLY A 394 24.79 -19.72 -5.08
CA GLY A 394 24.92 -21.12 -4.71
C GLY A 394 25.43 -21.94 -5.89
N GLY A 395 26.75 -22.11 -5.97
CA GLY A 395 27.42 -23.29 -6.53
C GLY A 395 27.89 -23.24 -7.98
N SER A 396 29.19 -23.06 -8.17
CA SER A 396 30.07 -23.94 -8.97
C SER A 396 31.49 -23.71 -8.44
N GLN A 397 32.19 -24.77 -8.04
CA GLN A 397 33.61 -24.66 -7.70
C GLN A 397 34.36 -24.03 -8.87
N GLY A 398 35.08 -22.94 -8.59
CA GLY A 398 36.07 -22.39 -9.49
C GLY A 398 35.55 -21.39 -10.52
N GLN A 399 35.01 -20.26 -10.08
CA GLN A 399 35.23 -18.97 -10.74
C GLN A 399 34.95 -17.83 -9.76
N ASP A 400 36.01 -17.12 -9.37
CA ASP A 400 35.94 -15.86 -8.63
C ASP A 400 35.14 -14.83 -9.43
N THR A 401 33.84 -14.75 -9.14
CA THR A 401 33.03 -13.56 -9.40
C THR A 401 32.59 -13.01 -8.06
N SER A 402 33.56 -12.46 -7.33
CA SER A 402 33.41 -11.65 -6.12
C SER A 402 32.79 -10.27 -6.45
N GLY A 403 31.68 -10.26 -7.18
CA GLY A 403 30.93 -9.04 -7.50
C GLY A 403 29.61 -9.01 -6.74
N ASP A 404 29.37 -7.94 -5.99
CA ASP A 404 28.09 -7.65 -5.39
C ASP A 404 26.98 -7.63 -6.47
N ILE A 405 25.98 -8.51 -6.33
CA ILE A 405 24.86 -8.57 -7.27
C ILE A 405 23.86 -7.47 -6.89
N MET A 406 23.77 -6.45 -7.73
CA MET A 406 22.82 -5.37 -7.58
C MET A 406 21.44 -5.75 -8.15
N ARG A 407 20.38 -5.30 -7.48
CA ARG A 407 18.97 -5.50 -7.84
C ARG A 407 18.23 -4.15 -7.76
N PRO A 408 17.21 -3.91 -8.59
CA PRO A 408 16.40 -2.69 -8.49
C PRO A 408 15.43 -2.75 -7.30
N VAL A 409 14.77 -1.62 -6.99
CA VAL A 409 13.83 -1.46 -5.86
C VAL A 409 12.76 -2.55 -5.80
N LEU A 410 12.33 -3.07 -6.95
CA LEU A 410 11.35 -4.15 -7.03
C LEU A 410 11.73 -5.34 -6.12
N SER A 411 13.02 -5.68 -6.06
CA SER A 411 13.50 -6.83 -5.29
C SER A 411 13.35 -6.65 -3.77
N PRO A 412 13.99 -5.65 -3.12
CA PRO A 412 13.78 -5.43 -1.68
C PRO A 412 12.33 -5.07 -1.37
N PHE A 413 11.58 -4.41 -2.25
CA PHE A 413 10.15 -4.15 -2.03
C PHE A 413 9.35 -5.44 -1.86
N VAL A 414 9.41 -6.35 -2.84
CA VAL A 414 8.66 -7.63 -2.79
C VAL A 414 9.19 -8.54 -1.69
N HIS A 415 10.51 -8.61 -1.51
CA HIS A 415 11.10 -9.36 -0.41
C HIS A 415 10.61 -8.83 0.96
N GLY A 416 10.54 -7.50 1.12
CA GLY A 416 10.00 -6.85 2.31
C GLY A 416 8.58 -7.28 2.63
N LEU A 417 7.70 -7.38 1.63
CA LEU A 417 6.33 -7.89 1.80
C LEU A 417 6.32 -9.33 2.35
N TYR A 418 7.15 -10.23 1.79
CA TYR A 418 7.21 -11.63 2.23
C TYR A 418 7.88 -11.86 3.57
N GLN A 419 8.86 -11.04 3.93
CA GLN A 419 9.51 -11.12 5.24
C GLN A 419 8.68 -10.48 6.34
N SER A 420 7.80 -9.54 5.98
CA SER A 420 7.20 -8.64 6.95
C SER A 420 5.70 -8.79 7.10
N LEU A 421 5.03 -9.54 6.22
CA LEU A 421 3.63 -9.91 6.40
C LEU A 421 3.51 -11.32 6.97
N ALA A 422 2.32 -11.67 7.46
CA ALA A 422 2.01 -12.90 8.19
C ALA A 422 2.27 -14.19 7.38
N ALA A 423 1.82 -15.35 7.87
CA ALA A 423 2.05 -16.64 7.21
C ALA A 423 1.77 -16.56 5.69
N ARG A 424 2.73 -17.02 4.87
CA ARG A 424 2.76 -16.83 3.40
C ARG A 424 1.49 -17.31 2.67
N SER A 425 0.75 -18.23 3.29
CA SER A 425 -0.55 -18.70 2.79
C SER A 425 -1.66 -17.65 2.87
N GLN A 426 -1.47 -16.51 3.56
CA GLN A 426 -2.51 -15.52 3.81
C GLN A 426 -2.67 -14.45 2.74
N PHE A 427 -1.70 -14.29 1.84
CA PHE A 427 -1.75 -13.29 0.76
C PHE A 427 -1.06 -13.77 -0.51
N CYS A 428 -1.42 -13.21 -1.66
CA CYS A 428 -0.81 -13.50 -2.96
C CYS A 428 -0.32 -12.19 -3.60
N VAL A 429 0.94 -12.12 -4.04
CA VAL A 429 1.49 -10.93 -4.73
C VAL A 429 1.25 -11.04 -6.23
N ILE A 430 0.66 -10.00 -6.82
CA ILE A 430 0.22 -9.98 -8.22
C ILE A 430 0.86 -8.77 -8.93
N PRO A 431 2.10 -8.90 -9.43
CA PRO A 431 2.70 -7.86 -10.24
C PRO A 431 2.10 -7.88 -11.65
N CYS A 432 1.80 -6.72 -12.20
CA CYS A 432 1.33 -6.56 -13.57
C CYS A 432 1.85 -5.25 -14.18
N GLY A 433 1.82 -5.15 -15.50
CA GLY A 433 2.31 -3.97 -16.20
C GLY A 433 2.84 -4.28 -17.60
N THR A 434 2.79 -3.30 -18.50
CA THR A 434 3.06 -3.54 -19.93
C THR A 434 4.54 -3.73 -20.25
N GLY A 435 5.42 -3.20 -19.40
CA GLY A 435 6.87 -3.34 -19.55
C GLY A 435 7.50 -4.43 -18.67
N LEU A 436 6.70 -5.29 -18.03
CA LEU A 436 7.25 -6.45 -17.34
C LEU A 436 7.98 -7.34 -18.35
N SER A 437 9.24 -7.63 -18.10
CA SER A 437 10.09 -8.49 -18.92
C SER A 437 10.55 -9.72 -18.13
N ILE A 438 11.34 -10.58 -18.78
CA ILE A 438 11.98 -11.72 -18.13
C ILE A 438 12.91 -11.29 -16.97
N HIS A 439 13.43 -10.06 -16.99
CA HIS A 439 14.31 -9.55 -15.95
C HIS A 439 13.54 -9.27 -14.65
N GLU A 440 12.42 -8.54 -14.74
CA GLU A 440 11.56 -8.30 -13.57
C GLU A 440 11.00 -9.60 -13.01
N LEU A 441 10.61 -10.54 -13.88
CA LEU A 441 10.16 -11.86 -13.45
C LEU A 441 11.25 -12.60 -12.67
N GLY A 442 12.50 -12.58 -13.13
CA GLY A 442 13.63 -13.18 -12.41
C GLY A 442 13.84 -12.54 -11.03
N TRP A 443 13.82 -11.21 -10.93
CA TRP A 443 13.96 -10.53 -9.63
C TRP A 443 12.80 -10.82 -8.68
N LEU A 444 11.58 -10.87 -9.20
CA LEU A 444 10.39 -11.24 -8.42
C LEU A 444 10.47 -12.68 -7.90
N GLN A 445 10.97 -13.61 -8.71
CA GLN A 445 11.19 -14.99 -8.31
C GLN A 445 12.25 -15.12 -7.22
N ASP A 446 13.38 -14.41 -7.35
CA ASP A 446 14.44 -14.41 -6.34
C ASP A 446 13.99 -13.79 -5.00
N SER A 447 13.07 -12.83 -5.07
CA SER A 447 12.58 -12.07 -3.91
C SER A 447 11.40 -12.76 -3.22
N ALA A 448 10.64 -13.55 -3.96
CA ALA A 448 9.61 -14.43 -3.41
C ALA A 448 10.28 -15.69 -2.83
N PRO A 449 9.79 -16.22 -1.70
CA PRO A 449 10.41 -17.38 -1.06
C PRO A 449 9.95 -18.68 -1.72
N VAL A 450 10.20 -18.80 -3.02
CA VAL A 450 9.77 -19.93 -3.85
C VAL A 450 10.89 -20.97 -3.84
N THR A 451 10.57 -22.21 -3.46
CA THR A 451 11.54 -23.31 -3.47
C THR A 451 11.88 -23.72 -4.90
N LYS A 452 13.13 -24.15 -5.16
CA LYS A 452 13.64 -24.52 -6.51
C LYS A 452 12.76 -25.52 -7.27
N ASP A 453 12.03 -26.38 -6.56
CA ASP A 453 11.11 -27.37 -7.17
C ASP A 453 9.77 -26.78 -7.65
N TYR A 454 9.54 -25.47 -7.49
CA TYR A 454 8.28 -24.78 -7.79
C TYR A 454 8.37 -23.86 -9.03
N GLU A 455 9.46 -23.90 -9.79
CA GLU A 455 9.64 -23.12 -11.02
C GLU A 455 8.51 -23.37 -12.05
N ASP A 456 7.96 -24.59 -12.12
CA ASP A 456 6.82 -24.91 -12.98
C ASP A 456 5.49 -24.25 -12.54
N GLN A 457 5.36 -23.83 -11.28
CA GLN A 457 4.15 -23.19 -10.73
C GLN A 457 4.17 -21.66 -10.80
N LEU A 458 5.33 -21.07 -11.09
CA LEU A 458 5.53 -19.61 -11.24
C LEU A 458 5.19 -19.09 -12.63
N ARG A 459 4.63 -19.92 -13.51
CA ARG A 459 4.29 -19.52 -14.88
C ARG A 459 3.44 -18.26 -14.86
N PRO A 460 3.84 -17.16 -15.50
CA PRO A 460 3.00 -15.97 -15.53
C PRO A 460 1.58 -16.31 -16.02
N PHE A 461 0.58 -15.63 -15.49
CA PHE A 461 -0.76 -15.70 -16.05
C PHE A 461 -0.77 -14.90 -17.35
N THR A 462 -0.87 -15.62 -18.47
CA THR A 462 -0.82 -15.06 -19.83
C THR A 462 -2.16 -15.15 -20.56
N THR A 463 -3.16 -15.78 -19.94
CA THR A 463 -4.41 -16.16 -20.60
C THR A 463 -5.48 -15.10 -20.39
N PHE A 464 -5.39 -14.00 -21.13
CA PHE A 464 -6.42 -12.95 -21.11
C PHE A 464 -7.53 -13.25 -22.12
N LYS A 465 -8.40 -14.21 -21.77
CA LYS A 465 -9.59 -14.60 -22.52
C LYS A 465 -10.70 -13.56 -22.36
N GLY A 466 -11.12 -12.97 -23.48
CA GLY A 466 -12.18 -11.96 -23.45
C GLY A 466 -12.35 -11.23 -24.77
N TRP A 467 -11.35 -11.31 -25.65
CA TRP A 467 -11.34 -10.61 -26.95
C TRP A 467 -10.68 -11.45 -28.04
N ASP A 468 -10.66 -12.77 -27.85
CA ASP A 468 -10.06 -13.76 -28.74
C ASP A 468 -11.06 -14.36 -29.74
N SER A 469 -12.36 -14.05 -29.56
CA SER A 469 -13.47 -14.38 -30.46
C SER A 469 -14.38 -13.18 -30.78
N LEU A 470 -14.99 -13.20 -31.96
CA LEU A 470 -15.96 -12.18 -32.39
C LEU A 470 -17.21 -12.14 -31.48
N LYS A 471 -17.63 -13.30 -30.95
CA LYS A 471 -18.81 -13.44 -30.09
C LYS A 471 -18.67 -12.62 -28.79
N GLN A 472 -17.48 -12.58 -28.19
CA GLN A 472 -17.26 -11.79 -26.98
C GLN A 472 -17.40 -10.29 -27.25
N VAL A 473 -16.84 -9.80 -28.37
CA VAL A 473 -17.00 -8.39 -28.79
C VAL A 473 -18.47 -8.03 -28.95
N GLN A 474 -19.24 -8.93 -29.58
CA GLN A 474 -20.68 -8.76 -29.76
C GLN A 474 -21.45 -8.74 -28.44
N ASN A 475 -21.11 -9.63 -27.49
CA ASN A 475 -21.73 -9.66 -26.16
C ASN A 475 -21.49 -8.34 -25.40
N TYR A 476 -20.26 -7.82 -25.44
CA TYR A 476 -19.94 -6.54 -24.82
C TYR A 476 -20.70 -5.37 -25.47
N LEU A 477 -20.78 -5.33 -26.80
CA LEU A 477 -21.55 -4.30 -27.51
C LEU A 477 -23.05 -4.39 -27.20
N ALA A 478 -23.59 -5.60 -27.02
CA ALA A 478 -24.96 -5.80 -26.59
C ALA A 478 -25.21 -5.23 -25.18
N LEU A 479 -24.25 -5.35 -24.28
CA LEU A 479 -24.30 -4.73 -22.95
C LEU A 479 -24.22 -3.19 -23.02
N VAL A 480 -23.31 -2.63 -23.84
CA VAL A 480 -23.27 -1.18 -24.08
C VAL A 480 -24.64 -0.71 -24.59
N ARG A 481 -25.20 -1.43 -25.55
CA ARG A 481 -26.50 -1.11 -26.15
C ARG A 481 -27.64 -1.19 -25.13
N SER A 482 -27.65 -2.19 -24.24
CA SER A 482 -28.70 -2.33 -23.21
C SER A 482 -28.63 -1.23 -22.16
N SER A 483 -27.43 -0.70 -21.86
CA SER A 483 -27.23 0.41 -20.92
C SER A 483 -27.75 1.77 -21.41
N LEU A 484 -28.11 1.89 -22.69
CA LEU A 484 -28.62 3.13 -23.28
C LEU A 484 -30.07 3.41 -22.84
N PRO A 485 -30.40 4.69 -22.55
CA PRO A 485 -31.63 5.08 -21.84
C PRO A 485 -32.87 5.00 -22.71
N ASP A 486 -32.72 5.16 -24.03
CA ASP A 486 -33.84 5.19 -24.98
C ASP A 486 -33.49 4.54 -26.33
N GLU A 487 -34.54 4.28 -27.13
CA GLU A 487 -34.39 3.60 -28.42
C GLU A 487 -33.70 4.47 -29.49
N GLN A 488 -33.72 5.80 -29.33
CA GLN A 488 -33.04 6.71 -30.26
C GLN A 488 -31.52 6.64 -30.06
N ALA A 489 -31.06 6.58 -28.82
CA ALA A 489 -29.67 6.38 -28.45
C ALA A 489 -29.17 5.02 -28.96
N ARG A 490 -29.97 3.95 -28.80
CA ARG A 490 -29.67 2.61 -29.31
C ARG A 490 -29.54 2.55 -30.83
N ARG A 491 -30.48 3.15 -31.57
CA ARG A 491 -30.39 3.26 -33.04
C ARG A 491 -29.16 4.03 -33.49
N THR A 492 -28.82 5.10 -32.77
CA THR A 492 -27.62 5.90 -33.07
C THR A 492 -26.35 5.09 -32.81
N PHE A 493 -26.31 4.30 -31.73
CA PHE A 493 -25.23 3.36 -31.45
C PHE A 493 -25.08 2.31 -32.56
N ASP A 494 -26.18 1.64 -32.94
CA ASP A 494 -26.19 0.62 -34.00
C ASP A 494 -25.72 1.19 -35.35
N THR A 495 -26.02 2.46 -35.62
CA THR A 495 -25.56 3.18 -36.83
C THR A 495 -24.07 3.53 -36.77
N ARG A 496 -23.56 3.91 -35.60
CA ARG A 496 -22.15 4.29 -35.40
C ARG A 496 -21.22 3.08 -35.29
N VAL A 497 -21.73 1.93 -34.85
CA VAL A 497 -20.98 0.68 -34.65
C VAL A 497 -21.67 -0.48 -35.40
N PRO A 498 -21.69 -0.46 -36.74
CA PRO A 498 -22.34 -1.50 -37.53
C PRO A 498 -21.57 -2.83 -37.46
N GLY A 499 -22.23 -3.96 -37.77
CA GLY A 499 -21.63 -5.30 -37.70
C GLY A 499 -20.36 -5.47 -38.55
N GLU A 500 -20.26 -4.76 -39.67
CA GLU A 500 -19.03 -4.69 -40.49
C GLU A 500 -17.86 -4.09 -39.71
N ALA A 501 -18.11 -3.01 -38.97
CA ALA A 501 -17.11 -2.37 -38.11
C ALA A 501 -16.63 -3.32 -37.02
N VAL A 502 -17.54 -4.09 -36.40
CA VAL A 502 -17.21 -5.09 -35.37
C VAL A 502 -16.29 -6.17 -35.93
N SER A 503 -16.54 -6.61 -37.16
CA SER A 503 -15.76 -7.65 -37.83
C SER A 503 -14.35 -7.16 -38.17
N GLU A 504 -14.22 -5.93 -38.71
CA GLU A 504 -12.91 -5.33 -39.03
C GLU A 504 -12.11 -4.98 -37.76
N LEU A 505 -12.78 -4.41 -36.75
CA LEU A 505 -12.23 -4.13 -35.43
C LEU A 505 -11.62 -5.39 -34.82
N PHE A 506 -12.38 -6.49 -34.82
CA PHE A 506 -11.89 -7.77 -34.31
C PHE A 506 -10.70 -8.29 -35.13
N ALA A 507 -10.75 -8.23 -36.46
CA ALA A 507 -9.66 -8.70 -37.32
C ALA A 507 -8.34 -7.95 -37.06
N ARG A 508 -8.39 -6.62 -36.85
CA ARG A 508 -7.20 -5.76 -36.70
C ARG A 508 -6.70 -5.65 -35.27
N LEU A 509 -7.59 -5.72 -34.28
CA LEU A 509 -7.26 -5.49 -32.86
C LEU A 509 -7.46 -6.73 -31.97
N ARG A 510 -7.56 -7.93 -32.57
CA ARG A 510 -7.79 -9.21 -31.88
C ARG A 510 -6.94 -9.36 -30.62
N GLY A 511 -7.56 -9.77 -29.52
CA GLY A 511 -6.90 -10.02 -28.24
C GLY A 511 -6.48 -8.75 -27.49
N ARG A 512 -6.83 -7.55 -27.98
CA ARG A 512 -6.49 -6.27 -27.32
C ARG A 512 -7.74 -5.55 -26.86
N PHE A 513 -8.15 -5.83 -25.63
CA PHE A 513 -9.31 -5.20 -24.99
C PHE A 513 -9.31 -3.66 -25.07
N ARG A 514 -8.25 -3.01 -24.55
CA ARG A 514 -8.21 -1.54 -24.44
C ARG A 514 -8.25 -0.85 -25.81
N PRO A 515 -7.50 -1.32 -26.83
CA PRO A 515 -7.66 -0.85 -28.21
C PRO A 515 -9.06 -1.05 -28.79
N ILE A 516 -9.68 -2.21 -28.57
CA ILE A 516 -11.04 -2.47 -29.04
C ILE A 516 -12.02 -1.46 -28.43
N VAL A 517 -12.00 -1.28 -27.11
CA VAL A 517 -12.85 -0.30 -26.42
C VAL A 517 -12.56 1.13 -26.89
N THR A 518 -11.29 1.48 -27.04
CA THR A 518 -10.87 2.80 -27.57
C THR A 518 -11.45 3.09 -28.95
N ALA A 519 -11.44 2.10 -29.85
CA ALA A 519 -11.98 2.25 -31.18
C ALA A 519 -13.51 2.39 -31.14
N ILE A 520 -14.20 1.60 -30.30
CA ILE A 520 -15.66 1.74 -30.07
C ILE A 520 -16.00 3.14 -29.55
N GLU A 521 -15.29 3.62 -28.53
CA GLU A 521 -15.45 4.97 -28.00
C GLU A 521 -15.30 6.05 -29.08
N ARG A 522 -14.27 5.94 -29.92
CA ARG A 522 -14.04 6.85 -31.05
C ARG A 522 -15.18 6.83 -32.06
N MET A 523 -15.72 5.64 -32.37
CA MET A 523 -16.87 5.48 -33.25
C MET A 523 -18.11 6.19 -32.67
N ILE A 524 -18.33 6.07 -31.36
CA ILE A 524 -19.45 6.70 -30.65
C ILE A 524 -19.28 8.22 -30.58
N CYS A 525 -18.07 8.75 -30.53
CA CYS A 525 -17.81 10.19 -30.40
C CYS A 525 -17.94 11.04 -31.67
N ALA A 526 -18.30 10.44 -32.82
CA ALA A 526 -18.32 11.14 -34.09
C ALA A 526 -19.30 12.34 -34.08
N ARG A 527 -18.77 13.56 -34.24
CA ARG A 527 -19.51 14.84 -34.10
C ARG A 527 -20.52 15.12 -35.23
N ASN A 528 -20.40 14.46 -36.38
CA ASN A 528 -21.14 14.82 -37.61
C ASN A 528 -22.28 13.85 -37.97
N GLY A 529 -22.78 13.06 -37.01
CA GLY A 529 -23.87 12.09 -37.24
C GLY A 529 -23.45 10.83 -38.03
N HIS A 530 -22.43 10.91 -38.87
CA HIS A 530 -21.78 9.77 -39.52
C HIS A 530 -20.44 9.44 -38.84
N SER A 531 -20.30 8.19 -38.41
CA SER A 531 -19.07 7.65 -37.85
C SER A 531 -18.20 7.08 -38.96
N ASP A 532 -17.00 7.64 -39.15
CA ASP A 532 -15.96 6.98 -39.95
C ASP A 532 -15.27 5.93 -39.07
N TRP A 533 -15.96 4.83 -38.88
CA TRP A 533 -15.52 3.73 -38.03
C TRP A 533 -14.22 3.08 -38.56
N ARG A 534 -13.97 3.13 -39.88
CA ARG A 534 -12.72 2.64 -40.49
C ARG A 534 -11.54 3.48 -40.04
N LYS A 535 -11.69 4.81 -40.11
CA LYS A 535 -10.69 5.74 -39.58
C LYS A 535 -10.49 5.57 -38.07
N ALA A 536 -11.56 5.36 -37.30
CA ALA A 536 -11.44 5.10 -35.87
C ALA A 536 -10.60 3.85 -35.55
N ILE A 537 -10.77 2.76 -36.30
CA ILE A 537 -9.96 1.53 -36.16
C ILE A 537 -8.52 1.80 -36.60
N GLN A 538 -8.32 2.43 -37.76
CA GLN A 538 -6.99 2.75 -38.29
C GLN A 538 -6.20 3.65 -37.33
N ASP A 539 -6.79 4.74 -36.87
CA ASP A 539 -6.17 5.64 -35.89
C ASP A 539 -5.83 4.90 -34.59
N THR A 540 -6.56 3.82 -34.27
CA THR A 540 -6.32 3.02 -33.05
C THR A 540 -5.17 2.04 -33.24
N GLU A 541 -5.08 1.44 -34.42
CA GLU A 541 -3.95 0.59 -34.81
C GLU A 541 -2.65 1.40 -34.95
N GLU A 542 -2.69 2.59 -35.56
CA GLU A 542 -1.53 3.48 -35.68
C GLU A 542 -0.97 3.92 -34.32
N MET A 543 -1.83 4.07 -33.29
CA MET A 543 -1.36 4.35 -31.93
C MET A 543 -0.62 3.18 -31.29
N LEU A 544 -0.87 1.95 -31.73
CA LEU A 544 -0.15 0.77 -31.22
C LEU A 544 1.23 0.64 -31.86
N THR A 545 1.36 1.05 -33.12
CA THR A 545 2.60 0.92 -33.90
C THR A 545 3.54 2.12 -33.76
N SER A 546 3.03 3.33 -33.52
CA SER A 546 3.87 4.54 -33.38
C SER A 546 4.29 4.81 -31.92
N ILE A 547 5.59 4.93 -31.68
CA ILE A 547 6.17 5.21 -30.36
C ILE A 547 5.67 6.55 -29.80
N ASP A 548 5.54 7.58 -30.65
CA ASP A 548 5.13 8.93 -30.26
C ASP A 548 3.64 9.07 -29.88
N ARG A 549 2.78 8.14 -30.35
CA ARG A 549 1.33 8.19 -30.06
C ARG A 549 0.86 7.17 -29.01
N ARG A 550 1.75 6.31 -28.47
CA ARG A 550 1.44 5.32 -27.42
C ARG A 550 0.94 5.93 -26.10
N PHE A 551 1.21 7.22 -25.86
CA PHE A 551 0.93 7.90 -24.59
C PHE A 551 -0.52 8.39 -24.41
N TYR A 552 -1.41 8.21 -25.39
CA TYR A 552 -2.70 8.90 -25.37
C TYR A 552 -3.89 7.97 -25.17
N GLY A 553 -4.33 7.86 -23.91
CA GLY A 553 -5.71 7.51 -23.57
C GLY A 553 -5.84 6.86 -22.20
N LYS A 554 -5.69 7.61 -21.10
CA LYS A 554 -6.14 7.17 -19.78
C LYS A 554 -7.66 7.12 -19.81
N GLY A 555 -8.26 5.94 -19.67
CA GLY A 555 -9.72 5.85 -19.52
C GLY A 555 -10.12 6.19 -18.09
N ASN A 556 -11.27 6.80 -17.83
CA ASN A 556 -11.71 7.17 -16.47
C ASN A 556 -12.45 6.00 -15.80
N ILE A 557 -11.65 5.17 -15.13
CA ILE A 557 -12.07 4.06 -14.25
C ILE A 557 -13.05 4.53 -13.17
N PRO A 558 -12.81 5.66 -12.47
CA PRO A 558 -13.68 6.15 -11.40
C PRO A 558 -15.16 6.29 -11.77
N TYR A 559 -15.45 6.79 -12.97
CA TYR A 559 -16.83 6.89 -13.43
C TYR A 559 -17.41 5.55 -13.85
N ASP A 560 -16.65 4.71 -14.55
CA ASP A 560 -17.17 3.38 -14.91
C ASP A 560 -17.60 2.63 -13.64
N ILE A 561 -16.81 2.80 -12.60
CA ILE A 561 -17.05 2.37 -11.24
C ILE A 561 -18.31 3.02 -10.63
N ASP A 562 -18.53 4.33 -10.74
CA ASP A 562 -19.78 4.99 -10.29
C ASP A 562 -21.02 4.43 -10.95
N ARG A 563 -20.97 4.24 -12.26
CA ARG A 563 -22.08 3.63 -13.00
C ARG A 563 -22.39 2.25 -12.42
N MET A 564 -21.37 1.48 -12.02
CA MET A 564 -21.58 0.20 -11.34
C MET A 564 -22.15 0.35 -9.92
N LEU A 565 -21.86 1.44 -9.21
CA LEU A 565 -22.41 1.67 -7.87
C LEU A 565 -23.88 2.13 -7.89
N ARG A 566 -24.38 2.60 -9.04
CA ARG A 566 -25.77 3.08 -9.23
C ARG A 566 -26.70 2.08 -9.90
N GLN A 567 -26.18 0.93 -10.32
CA GLN A 567 -26.96 -0.23 -10.77
C GLN A 567 -27.13 -1.17 -9.57
#